data_AF-A0A7C8UN93-F1
#
_entry.id   AF-A0A7C8UN93-F1
#
_cell.length_a   1.000
_cell.length_b   1.000
_cell.length_c   1.000
_cell.angle_alpha   90.00
_cell.angle_beta   90.00
_cell.angle_gamma   90.00
#
_symmetry.space_group_name_H-M   'P 1'
#
loop_
_entity.id
_entity.type
_entity.pdbx_description
1 polymer ?
#
loop_
_entity_poly.entity_id
_entity_poly.type
_entity_poly.pdbx_seq_one_letter_code
_entity_poly.pdbx_strand_id
1 'polypeptide(L)'
;MAHRYSVRYEPIQTTDQPGLEVVDSPPPPPPEKLFQQLQHLSNDPAQSTPIPVASLGGNYPGPPPPPPNPYAQERGYGHPQFNGAPPVPEKEGRICGLKRWVFFVLILAAVVIVAGAVGGGVGGALAGKNNNNNNSAEANNSQTSTTSTGGSATSTSSGPASTTSAPPRLPTPGTFAAVKSSDPNQENYNSLTYMFQDINTPDIWMWTIIRGQDWIQIGKLEGLNPSPRPNSSIAAVQAPDGDTISLYYTAENGTLYDAIGSPQGTRWRMGTLAPLTNYGVLVSEGSGIGASWWGNKNDNGPGYRIRIYYVDSAAARVRELAYDANKNPKWFITDQQLETCSPQAKVTIAHLPPENSTSTRQETAHLFYEDRNGNIRHFPGYDGTWDSSYAETIQQSSIPPGAYITASLYVNQALNHTIRLWYLDESSRLSYIGGLGQSKKAFPDFDNLGTFDNREVVSSGTTRYISLGEIEGGSLAVVGWVEGGEQVRVYYQGSIRGNAGKNAAVEIAGTLGWQTKVLEIEEL
;
A
#
# COMPACT_ATOMS: atom_id res chain seq x y z
N MET A 1 5.84 -18.67 26.14
CA MET A 1 5.65 -17.44 26.92
C MET A 1 6.47 -16.37 26.24
N ALA A 2 5.84 -15.46 25.51
CA ALA A 2 6.55 -14.38 24.81
C ALA A 2 6.88 -13.28 25.82
N HIS A 3 8.15 -12.90 25.94
CA HIS A 3 8.59 -11.81 26.78
C HIS A 3 8.06 -10.49 26.21
N ARG A 4 7.23 -9.79 26.99
CA ARG A 4 6.73 -8.46 26.66
C ARG A 4 7.81 -7.44 27.01
N TYR A 5 8.46 -6.86 26.01
CA TYR A 5 9.30 -5.69 26.20
C TYR A 5 8.44 -4.44 25.97
N SER A 6 8.43 -3.55 26.96
CA SER A 6 7.79 -2.23 26.88
C SER A 6 8.89 -1.22 26.61
N VAL A 7 8.82 -0.52 25.48
CA VAL A 7 9.77 0.53 25.11
C VAL A 7 9.51 1.74 25.98
N ARG A 8 10.56 2.23 26.68
CA ARG A 8 10.51 3.38 27.59
C ARG A 8 11.23 4.57 26.96
N TYR A 9 10.65 5.76 27.11
CA TYR A 9 11.23 7.03 26.63
C TYR A 9 12.40 7.48 27.51
N GLU A 10 13.59 7.69 26.92
CA GLU A 10 14.67 8.43 27.59
C GLU A 10 15.26 9.55 26.70
N PRO A 11 15.63 10.70 27.28
CA PRO A 11 16.37 11.75 26.59
C PRO A 11 17.87 11.40 26.53
N ILE A 12 18.42 11.33 25.33
CA ILE A 12 19.84 10.99 25.09
C ILE A 12 20.73 12.21 25.37
N GLN A 13 21.63 12.08 26.34
CA GLN A 13 22.83 12.92 26.46
C GLN A 13 24.02 12.19 25.81
N THR A 14 24.66 12.83 24.84
CA THR A 14 25.87 12.32 24.17
C THR A 14 27.11 12.65 25.02
N THR A 15 27.91 11.64 25.36
CA THR A 15 29.28 11.82 25.87
C THR A 15 30.27 11.18 24.90
N ASP A 16 31.27 11.96 24.48
CA ASP A 16 32.36 11.55 23.60
C ASP A 16 33.30 10.54 24.28
N GLN A 17 33.73 9.49 23.57
CA GLN A 17 34.90 8.70 23.92
C GLN A 17 35.87 8.57 22.74
N PRO A 18 37.17 8.86 22.92
CA PRO A 18 38.20 8.65 21.91
C PRO A 18 38.97 7.34 22.12
N GLY A 19 39.30 6.66 21.02
CA GLY A 19 40.43 5.74 20.94
C GLY A 19 40.09 4.32 20.48
N LEU A 20 40.24 4.05 19.19
CA LEU A 20 40.48 2.70 18.67
C LEU A 20 41.47 2.78 17.49
N GLU A 21 42.66 2.23 17.67
CA GLU A 21 43.68 2.08 16.62
C GLU A 21 43.32 0.92 15.69
N VAL A 22 43.41 1.16 14.37
CA VAL A 22 43.15 0.16 13.32
C VAL A 22 44.48 -0.38 12.81
N VAL A 23 44.61 -1.71 12.78
CA VAL A 23 45.76 -2.45 12.23
C VAL A 23 45.61 -2.60 10.72
N ASP A 24 46.64 -2.20 9.97
CA ASP A 24 46.70 -2.25 8.50
C ASP A 24 46.65 -3.68 7.95
N SER A 25 45.79 -3.89 6.94
CA SER A 25 45.74 -5.11 6.13
C SER A 25 46.40 -4.88 4.76
N PRO A 26 47.07 -5.88 4.17
CA PRO A 26 47.79 -5.72 2.90
C PRO A 26 46.85 -5.50 1.69
N PRO A 27 47.30 -4.76 0.67
CA PRO A 27 46.46 -4.33 -0.44
C PRO A 27 46.08 -5.47 -1.40
N PRO A 28 44.89 -5.40 -2.03
CA PRO A 28 44.46 -6.38 -3.02
C PRO A 28 45.21 -6.24 -4.36
N PRO A 29 45.34 -7.34 -5.13
CA PRO A 29 46.03 -7.34 -6.42
C PRO A 29 45.26 -6.59 -7.53
N PRO A 30 45.97 -6.03 -8.53
CA PRO A 30 45.40 -5.12 -9.54
C PRO A 30 44.50 -5.82 -10.58
N PRO A 31 43.46 -5.13 -11.11
CA PRO A 31 42.47 -5.71 -12.01
C PRO A 31 42.84 -5.46 -13.48
N GLU A 32 43.69 -6.30 -14.08
CA GLU A 32 44.08 -6.14 -15.50
C GLU A 32 43.83 -7.35 -16.41
N LYS A 33 43.09 -8.37 -15.98
CA LYS A 33 42.87 -9.58 -16.81
C LYS A 33 41.44 -9.88 -17.24
N LEU A 34 40.45 -9.02 -16.97
CA LEU A 34 39.05 -9.29 -17.32
C LEU A 34 38.50 -8.45 -18.48
N PHE A 35 39.21 -7.39 -18.92
CA PHE A 35 38.72 -6.47 -19.95
C PHE A 35 39.13 -6.82 -21.40
N GLN A 36 40.08 -7.74 -21.61
CA GLN A 36 40.50 -8.13 -22.97
C GLN A 36 39.62 -9.21 -23.63
N GLN A 37 38.73 -9.87 -22.88
CA GLN A 37 37.92 -10.96 -23.45
C GLN A 37 36.54 -10.53 -23.96
N LEU A 38 36.15 -9.26 -23.77
CA LEU A 38 34.85 -8.72 -24.18
C LEU A 38 34.89 -7.79 -25.42
N GLN A 39 36.06 -7.53 -26.01
CA GLN A 39 36.19 -6.59 -27.15
C GLN A 39 36.21 -7.25 -28.54
N HIS A 40 35.95 -8.55 -28.68
CA HIS A 40 35.96 -9.25 -29.97
C HIS A 40 34.58 -9.60 -30.57
N LEU A 41 33.47 -9.11 -30.01
CA LEU A 41 32.15 -9.24 -30.64
C LEU A 41 31.81 -7.97 -31.43
N SER A 42 32.30 -7.95 -32.66
CA SER A 42 32.13 -6.91 -33.67
C SER A 42 30.68 -6.75 -34.12
N ASN A 43 30.27 -5.50 -34.26
CA ASN A 43 29.09 -5.03 -34.97
C ASN A 43 29.17 -5.39 -36.46
N ASP A 44 28.13 -6.03 -37.01
CA ASP A 44 27.86 -6.05 -38.45
C ASP A 44 26.33 -6.00 -38.69
N PRO A 45 25.76 -4.89 -39.20
CA PRO A 45 24.31 -4.72 -39.35
C PRO A 45 23.82 -5.04 -40.76
N ALA A 46 24.27 -6.15 -41.36
CA ALA A 46 23.82 -6.52 -42.70
C ALA A 46 23.90 -8.03 -42.98
N GLN A 47 23.22 -8.87 -42.17
CA GLN A 47 22.84 -10.25 -42.58
C GLN A 47 21.87 -10.90 -41.57
N SER A 48 20.61 -10.51 -41.58
CA SER A 48 19.54 -11.31 -40.97
C SER A 48 18.91 -12.22 -42.03
N THR A 49 19.44 -13.43 -42.17
CA THR A 49 18.71 -14.50 -42.85
C THR A 49 17.65 -15.06 -41.90
N PRO A 50 16.44 -15.38 -42.39
CA PRO A 50 15.38 -15.92 -41.55
C PRO A 50 15.77 -17.30 -41.02
N ILE A 51 15.58 -17.49 -39.71
CA ILE A 51 15.78 -18.75 -39.01
C ILE A 51 14.87 -19.82 -39.66
N PRO A 52 15.40 -20.95 -40.15
CA PRO A 52 14.57 -22.03 -40.66
C PRO A 52 13.82 -22.69 -39.49
N VAL A 53 12.50 -22.52 -39.49
CA VAL A 53 11.59 -23.26 -38.60
C VAL A 53 11.65 -24.73 -39.01
N ALA A 54 12.30 -25.54 -38.19
CA ALA A 54 12.27 -26.99 -38.32
C ALA A 54 10.85 -27.48 -38.05
N SER A 55 10.13 -27.87 -39.10
CA SER A 55 8.87 -28.60 -39.00
C SER A 55 9.13 -30.01 -38.46
N LEU A 56 9.00 -30.21 -37.16
CA LEU A 56 8.87 -31.55 -36.58
C LEU A 56 7.49 -32.12 -36.94
N GLY A 57 7.41 -32.77 -38.10
CA GLY A 57 6.31 -33.67 -38.46
C GLY A 57 6.39 -34.96 -37.64
N GLY A 58 6.01 -34.87 -36.37
CA GLY A 58 5.86 -36.01 -35.46
C GLY A 58 4.40 -36.43 -35.35
N ASN A 59 4.06 -37.54 -35.99
CA ASN A 59 2.75 -38.17 -35.95
C ASN A 59 2.55 -38.80 -34.55
N TYR A 60 2.01 -38.05 -33.59
CA TYR A 60 1.63 -38.59 -32.29
C TYR A 60 0.25 -39.26 -32.40
N PRO A 61 0.13 -40.57 -32.12
CA PRO A 61 -1.18 -41.19 -31.94
C PRO A 61 -1.87 -40.53 -30.73
N GLY A 62 -3.05 -39.97 -30.97
CA GLY A 62 -3.83 -39.31 -29.92
C GLY A 62 -4.14 -40.23 -28.74
N PRO A 63 -4.36 -39.67 -27.55
CA PRO A 63 -4.72 -40.46 -26.37
C PRO A 63 -6.01 -41.26 -26.63
N PRO A 64 -6.10 -42.50 -26.12
CA PRO A 64 -7.28 -43.33 -26.30
C PRO A 64 -8.52 -42.63 -25.71
N PRO A 65 -9.70 -42.80 -26.33
CA PRO A 65 -10.93 -42.22 -25.83
C PRO A 65 -11.21 -42.72 -24.40
N PRO A 66 -11.71 -41.83 -23.51
CA PRO A 66 -12.03 -42.22 -22.15
C PRO A 66 -13.10 -43.33 -22.14
N PRO A 67 -13.02 -44.28 -21.19
CA PRO A 67 -14.00 -45.36 -21.09
C PRO A 67 -15.41 -44.80 -20.89
N PRO A 68 -16.44 -45.41 -21.51
CA PRO A 68 -17.82 -44.95 -21.40
C PRO A 68 -18.26 -44.94 -19.93
N ASN A 69 -18.74 -43.77 -19.50
CA ASN A 69 -19.20 -43.51 -18.15
C ASN A 69 -20.50 -44.32 -17.87
N PRO A 70 -20.51 -45.32 -16.98
CA PRO A 70 -21.67 -46.18 -16.75
C PRO A 70 -22.82 -45.51 -15.98
N TYR A 71 -22.73 -44.20 -15.67
CA TYR A 71 -23.75 -43.47 -14.91
C TYR A 71 -24.66 -42.57 -15.76
N ALA A 72 -24.59 -42.65 -17.09
CA ALA A 72 -25.57 -41.99 -17.96
C ALA A 72 -26.84 -42.86 -18.12
N GLN A 73 -27.55 -43.07 -17.00
CA GLN A 73 -28.86 -43.72 -17.01
C GLN A 73 -29.94 -42.66 -16.79
N GLU A 74 -30.73 -42.48 -17.86
CA GLU A 74 -32.09 -41.96 -17.94
C GLU A 74 -32.70 -41.37 -16.66
N ARG A 75 -32.85 -40.04 -16.64
CA ARG A 75 -33.90 -39.38 -15.88
C ARG A 75 -34.85 -38.67 -16.83
N GLY A 76 -35.73 -39.46 -17.44
CA GLY A 76 -37.05 -38.98 -17.83
C GLY A 76 -37.94 -39.02 -16.60
N TYR A 77 -38.34 -37.87 -16.06
CA TYR A 77 -39.49 -37.77 -15.15
C TYR A 77 -40.22 -36.46 -15.37
N GLY A 78 -41.51 -36.59 -15.67
CA GLY A 78 -42.41 -35.50 -15.99
C GLY A 78 -42.66 -34.55 -14.83
N HIS A 79 -42.95 -33.31 -15.21
CA HIS A 79 -43.52 -32.29 -14.35
C HIS A 79 -44.95 -32.67 -13.94
N PRO A 80 -45.27 -32.79 -12.64
CA PRO A 80 -46.64 -32.64 -12.20
C PRO A 80 -46.99 -31.15 -12.20
N GLN A 81 -48.03 -30.78 -12.95
CA GLN A 81 -48.73 -29.52 -12.78
C GLN A 81 -49.26 -29.43 -11.34
N PHE A 82 -48.73 -28.48 -10.56
CA PHE A 82 -49.31 -28.14 -9.27
C PHE A 82 -50.42 -27.10 -9.48
N ASN A 83 -51.66 -27.58 -9.33
CA ASN A 83 -52.86 -26.78 -9.21
C ASN A 83 -52.77 -25.84 -7.98
N GLY A 84 -53.37 -24.66 -8.13
CA GLY A 84 -53.29 -23.53 -7.22
C GLY A 84 -53.61 -23.84 -5.75
N ALA A 85 -52.70 -23.41 -4.88
CA ALA A 85 -52.97 -23.17 -3.48
C ALA A 85 -53.35 -21.68 -3.29
N PRO A 86 -54.33 -21.37 -2.41
CA PRO A 86 -54.73 -19.98 -2.14
C PRO A 86 -53.59 -19.16 -1.52
N PRO A 87 -53.55 -17.84 -1.77
CA PRO A 87 -52.46 -16.96 -1.32
C PRO A 87 -52.29 -17.02 0.20
N VAL A 88 -51.08 -17.37 0.64
CA VAL A 88 -50.69 -17.36 2.05
C VAL A 88 -50.65 -15.88 2.50
N PRO A 89 -51.38 -15.49 3.56
CA PRO A 89 -51.36 -14.11 4.04
C PRO A 89 -49.95 -13.73 4.51
N GLU A 90 -49.43 -12.63 3.98
CA GLU A 90 -48.13 -12.07 4.33
C GLU A 90 -48.09 -11.77 5.84
N LYS A 91 -47.12 -12.39 6.54
CA LYS A 91 -46.91 -12.14 7.96
C LYS A 91 -46.26 -10.77 8.14
N GLU A 92 -47.00 -9.81 8.67
CA GLU A 92 -46.48 -8.49 9.06
C GLU A 92 -45.25 -8.64 9.96
N GLY A 93 -44.08 -8.19 9.47
CA GLY A 93 -42.84 -8.21 10.23
C GLY A 93 -42.93 -7.35 11.49
N ARG A 94 -42.73 -7.96 12.66
CA ARG A 94 -42.62 -7.28 13.95
C ARG A 94 -41.14 -7.06 14.28
N ILE A 95 -40.78 -5.87 14.72
CA ILE A 95 -39.42 -5.53 15.17
C ILE A 95 -39.49 -5.33 16.68
N CYS A 96 -38.68 -6.06 17.44
CA CYS A 96 -38.68 -6.07 18.91
C CYS A 96 -40.05 -6.38 19.55
N GLY A 97 -40.87 -7.20 18.90
CA GLY A 97 -42.22 -7.55 19.38
C GLY A 97 -43.30 -6.50 19.14
N LEU A 98 -42.96 -5.34 18.57
CA LEU A 98 -43.88 -4.25 18.25
C LEU A 98 -44.17 -4.17 16.74
N LYS A 99 -45.35 -3.63 16.39
CA LYS A 99 -45.69 -3.30 14.99
C LYS A 99 -44.72 -2.24 14.47
N ARG A 100 -44.26 -2.41 13.22
CA ARG A 100 -43.25 -1.56 12.57
C ARG A 100 -43.54 -0.06 12.70
N TRP A 101 -44.80 0.34 12.61
CA TRP A 101 -45.23 1.74 12.78
C TRP A 101 -45.05 2.28 14.20
N VAL A 102 -45.28 1.45 15.24
CA VAL A 102 -45.14 1.86 16.64
C VAL A 102 -43.66 2.09 17.01
N PHE A 103 -42.76 1.28 16.44
CA PHE A 103 -41.32 1.44 16.65
C PHE A 103 -40.81 2.80 16.16
N PHE A 104 -41.24 3.25 14.97
CA PHE A 104 -40.84 4.56 14.44
C PHE A 104 -41.40 5.74 15.24
N VAL A 105 -42.62 5.62 15.79
CA VAL A 105 -43.20 6.66 16.67
C VAL A 105 -42.38 6.83 17.94
N LEU A 106 -41.87 5.74 18.53
CA LEU A 106 -41.03 5.80 19.74
C LEU A 106 -39.66 6.44 19.48
N ILE A 107 -39.02 6.15 18.35
CA ILE A 107 -37.75 6.79 17.97
C ILE A 107 -37.95 8.29 17.79
N LEU A 108 -39.01 8.72 17.09
CA LEU A 108 -39.30 10.13 16.89
C LEU A 108 -39.52 10.86 18.23
N ALA A 109 -40.26 10.25 19.16
CA ALA A 109 -40.46 10.80 20.49
C ALA A 109 -39.15 10.96 21.27
N ALA A 110 -38.24 9.99 21.20
CA ALA A 110 -36.94 10.06 21.86
C ALA A 110 -36.07 11.20 21.30
N VAL A 111 -36.05 11.38 19.98
CA VAL A 111 -35.29 12.47 19.32
C VAL A 111 -35.79 13.85 19.75
N VAL A 112 -37.11 14.04 19.87
CA VAL A 112 -37.69 15.32 20.32
C VAL A 112 -37.27 15.67 21.75
N ILE A 113 -37.21 14.68 22.65
CA ILE A 113 -36.78 14.88 24.04
C ILE A 113 -35.31 15.32 24.07
N VAL A 114 -34.44 14.66 23.30
CA VAL A 114 -33.01 15.01 23.25
C VAL A 114 -32.80 16.41 22.67
N ALA A 115 -33.50 16.77 21.58
CA ALA A 115 -33.40 18.08 20.96
C ALA A 115 -33.84 19.22 21.91
N GLY A 116 -34.94 19.02 22.66
CA GLY A 116 -35.39 19.98 23.67
C GLY A 116 -34.40 20.16 24.82
N ALA A 117 -33.78 19.07 25.30
CA ALA A 117 -32.80 19.12 26.37
C ALA A 117 -31.52 19.88 25.98
N VAL A 118 -31.02 19.65 24.76
CA VAL A 118 -29.82 20.33 24.26
C VAL A 118 -30.10 21.81 24.00
N GLY A 119 -31.26 22.16 23.42
CA GLY A 119 -31.65 23.55 23.16
C GLY A 119 -31.74 24.42 24.41
N GLY A 120 -32.13 23.86 25.55
CA GLY A 120 -32.14 24.57 26.84
C GLY A 120 -30.76 24.80 27.46
N GLY A 121 -29.78 23.95 27.18
CA GLY A 121 -28.45 23.98 27.80
C GLY A 121 -27.49 25.01 27.20
N VAL A 122 -27.48 25.18 25.88
CA VAL A 122 -26.52 26.07 25.20
C VAL A 122 -26.92 27.55 25.19
N GLY A 123 -28.22 27.87 25.31
CA GLY A 123 -28.70 29.26 25.30
C GLY A 123 -28.34 30.09 26.54
N GLY A 124 -28.13 29.44 27.70
CA GLY A 124 -27.84 30.14 28.96
C GLY A 124 -26.40 30.60 29.14
N ALA A 125 -25.43 29.98 28.44
CA ALA A 125 -24.00 30.21 28.69
C ALA A 125 -23.38 31.36 27.88
N LEU A 126 -24.03 31.82 26.81
CA LEU A 126 -23.46 32.81 25.88
C LEU A 126 -23.82 34.28 26.19
N ALA A 127 -24.67 34.54 27.18
CA ALA A 127 -25.12 35.91 27.50
C ALA A 127 -24.17 36.73 28.39
N GLY A 128 -23.00 36.19 28.77
CA GLY A 128 -22.17 36.75 29.84
C GLY A 128 -20.70 36.95 29.48
N LYS A 129 -20.35 37.55 28.34
CA LYS A 129 -18.97 38.06 28.16
C LYS A 129 -18.85 39.15 27.11
N ASN A 130 -18.94 40.41 27.55
CA ASN A 130 -18.40 41.53 26.80
C ASN A 130 -17.86 42.58 27.80
N ASN A 131 -16.54 42.71 27.90
CA ASN A 131 -15.87 43.99 28.17
C ASN A 131 -14.34 43.86 28.14
N ASN A 132 -13.72 44.87 27.54
CA ASN A 132 -12.32 45.32 27.66
C ASN A 132 -11.25 44.40 27.02
N ASN A 133 -10.23 44.86 26.28
CA ASN A 133 -9.46 46.09 26.43
C ASN A 133 -8.66 46.48 25.16
N ASN A 134 -8.23 47.75 25.15
CA ASN A 134 -7.45 48.50 24.16
C ASN A 134 -5.94 48.16 24.06
N ASN A 135 -5.34 48.64 22.94
CA ASN A 135 -3.99 49.21 22.75
C ASN A 135 -2.74 48.34 22.99
N SER A 136 -1.88 48.21 21.97
CA SER A 136 -0.77 49.14 21.72
C SER A 136 0.14 48.66 20.57
N ALA A 137 0.78 49.65 19.94
CA ALA A 137 1.60 49.61 18.74
C ALA A 137 3.12 49.48 19.03
N GLU A 138 3.90 49.52 17.94
CA GLU A 138 5.34 49.84 17.83
C GLU A 138 6.34 48.70 18.17
N ALA A 139 7.53 48.56 17.58
CA ALA A 139 8.21 49.19 16.44
C ALA A 139 9.44 48.34 16.01
N ASN A 140 9.75 48.39 14.70
CA ASN A 140 11.07 48.60 14.06
C ASN A 140 12.38 48.22 14.81
N ASN A 141 13.25 47.41 14.18
CA ASN A 141 14.66 47.80 13.99
C ASN A 141 15.39 46.96 12.91
N SER A 142 16.07 47.67 12.01
CA SER A 142 17.04 47.17 11.02
C SER A 142 18.45 47.25 11.59
N GLN A 143 19.36 46.33 11.25
CA GLN A 143 20.79 46.66 11.29
C GLN A 143 21.66 45.88 10.28
N THR A 144 22.66 46.62 9.82
CA THR A 144 23.48 46.53 8.63
C THR A 144 24.76 45.69 8.77
N SER A 145 25.20 45.22 7.61
CA SER A 145 26.50 44.73 7.13
C SER A 145 27.79 45.26 7.80
N THR A 146 28.82 44.41 7.86
CA THR A 146 30.23 44.81 7.70
C THR A 146 31.09 43.72 7.05
N THR A 147 31.87 44.18 6.08
CA THR A 147 32.90 43.49 5.30
C THR A 147 34.26 43.65 6.00
N SER A 148 35.14 42.64 5.94
CA SER A 148 36.59 42.89 5.95
C SER A 148 37.41 41.74 5.34
N THR A 149 38.42 42.21 4.60
CA THR A 149 39.43 41.56 3.77
C THR A 149 40.68 41.12 4.55
N GLY A 150 41.39 40.11 4.03
CA GLY A 150 42.86 40.09 4.00
C GLY A 150 43.54 38.89 4.65
N GLY A 151 44.40 38.20 3.87
CA GLY A 151 45.36 37.23 4.41
C GLY A 151 45.84 36.20 3.40
N SER A 152 46.80 36.58 2.55
CA SER A 152 47.52 35.68 1.64
C SER A 152 48.64 34.96 2.41
N ALA A 153 48.64 33.62 2.40
CA ALA A 153 49.74 32.80 2.91
C ALA A 153 49.98 31.62 1.95
N THR A 154 51.07 31.71 1.19
CA THR A 154 51.60 30.66 0.34
C THR A 154 52.17 29.54 1.22
N SER A 155 51.57 28.35 1.16
CA SER A 155 52.11 27.13 1.76
C SER A 155 52.16 26.02 0.71
N THR A 156 53.38 25.61 0.39
CA THR A 156 53.70 24.43 -0.42
C THR A 156 53.39 23.18 0.41
N SER A 157 52.30 22.48 0.06
CA SER A 157 51.95 21.19 0.66
C SER A 157 52.17 20.05 -0.34
N SER A 158 52.89 19.03 0.13
CA SER A 158 53.09 17.74 -0.52
C SER A 158 51.75 17.02 -0.67
N GLY A 159 51.46 16.56 -1.90
CA GLY A 159 50.17 16.01 -2.29
C GLY A 159 49.73 14.81 -1.44
N PRO A 160 48.49 14.80 -0.93
CA PRO A 160 47.92 13.62 -0.31
C PRO A 160 47.63 12.59 -1.40
N ALA A 161 48.02 11.33 -1.14
CA ALA A 161 47.58 10.20 -1.93
C ALA A 161 46.05 10.09 -1.79
N SER A 162 45.33 10.41 -2.86
CA SER A 162 43.87 10.28 -2.94
C SER A 162 43.49 8.81 -2.86
N THR A 163 43.33 8.29 -1.64
CA THR A 163 42.54 7.08 -1.42
C THR A 163 41.09 7.46 -1.74
N THR A 164 40.65 7.19 -2.96
CA THR A 164 39.23 7.25 -3.33
C THR A 164 38.48 6.19 -2.54
N SER A 165 38.20 6.47 -1.27
CA SER A 165 37.19 5.74 -0.50
C SER A 165 35.90 5.90 -1.28
N ALA A 166 35.39 4.79 -1.82
CA ALA A 166 34.07 4.79 -2.44
C ALA A 166 33.10 5.48 -1.47
N PRO A 167 32.26 6.43 -1.93
CA PRO A 167 31.32 7.09 -1.05
C PRO A 167 30.49 6.02 -0.33
N PRO A 168 30.20 6.19 0.97
CA PRO A 168 29.37 5.24 1.70
C PRO A 168 28.07 5.04 0.91
N ARG A 169 27.79 3.79 0.51
CA ARG A 169 26.58 3.46 -0.22
C ARG A 169 25.40 3.90 0.66
N LEU A 170 24.53 4.75 0.11
CA LEU A 170 23.28 5.07 0.76
C LEU A 170 22.52 3.76 1.01
N PRO A 171 21.96 3.57 2.22
CA PRO A 171 21.13 2.40 2.49
C PRO A 171 20.03 2.36 1.45
N THR A 172 19.92 1.26 0.73
CA THR A 172 18.87 1.08 -0.27
C THR A 172 17.60 0.68 0.48
N PRO A 173 16.42 1.19 0.10
CA PRO A 173 15.28 1.13 1.01
C PRO A 173 14.67 -0.26 1.03
N GLY A 174 14.26 -0.70 2.22
CA GLY A 174 13.44 -1.90 2.39
C GLY A 174 12.02 -1.69 1.84
N THR A 175 11.20 -2.74 1.85
CA THR A 175 9.83 -2.70 1.34
C THR A 175 8.80 -2.76 2.47
N PHE A 176 7.68 -2.05 2.29
CA PHE A 176 6.60 -1.96 3.28
C PHE A 176 5.27 -2.49 2.74
N ALA A 177 4.50 -3.10 3.62
CA ALA A 177 3.06 -3.33 3.43
C ALA A 177 2.34 -3.00 4.73
N ALA A 178 1.10 -2.52 4.66
CA ALA A 178 0.33 -2.20 5.84
C ALA A 178 -1.15 -2.48 5.64
N VAL A 179 -1.82 -2.87 6.72
CA VAL A 179 -3.25 -3.19 6.73
C VAL A 179 -3.90 -2.72 8.03
N LYS A 180 -5.21 -2.45 7.97
CA LYS A 180 -6.08 -2.26 9.15
C LYS A 180 -7.07 -3.40 9.20
N SER A 181 -7.16 -4.04 10.36
CA SER A 181 -8.29 -4.91 10.69
C SER A 181 -9.37 -4.12 11.41
N SER A 182 -10.59 -4.40 11.02
CA SER A 182 -11.80 -4.08 11.76
C SER A 182 -12.66 -5.33 11.75
N ASP A 183 -12.65 -6.08 12.85
CA ASP A 183 -13.63 -7.14 13.04
C ASP A 183 -14.95 -6.47 13.49
N PRO A 184 -16.00 -6.47 12.66
CA PRO A 184 -17.28 -5.86 13.03
C PRO A 184 -17.92 -6.53 14.25
N ASN A 185 -17.54 -7.77 14.57
CA ASN A 185 -18.04 -8.50 15.73
C ASN A 185 -17.24 -8.19 17.00
N GLN A 186 -16.11 -7.50 16.87
CA GLN A 186 -15.27 -7.10 17.98
C GLN A 186 -14.89 -5.64 17.83
N GLU A 187 -15.77 -4.73 18.27
CA GLU A 187 -15.51 -3.27 18.27
C GLU A 187 -14.22 -2.86 19.03
N ASN A 188 -13.70 -3.76 19.87
CA ASN A 188 -12.44 -3.57 20.60
C ASN A 188 -11.21 -4.07 19.84
N TYR A 189 -11.39 -4.72 18.68
CA TYR A 189 -10.36 -5.42 17.93
C TYR A 189 -10.05 -4.73 16.60
N ASN A 190 -9.75 -3.45 16.70
CA ASN A 190 -9.12 -2.72 15.61
C ASN A 190 -7.62 -2.87 15.76
N SER A 191 -6.98 -3.52 14.79
CA SER A 191 -5.53 -3.61 14.73
C SER A 191 -4.99 -2.89 13.51
N LEU A 192 -3.83 -2.27 13.66
CA LEU A 192 -3.02 -1.80 12.54
C LEU A 192 -1.77 -2.66 12.51
N THR A 193 -1.46 -3.18 11.34
CA THR A 193 -0.30 -4.04 11.14
C THR A 193 0.51 -3.49 9.99
N TYR A 194 1.81 -3.35 10.18
CA TYR A 194 2.73 -3.16 9.06
C TYR A 194 3.75 -4.28 9.04
N MET A 195 4.26 -4.51 7.84
CA MET A 195 5.30 -5.46 7.53
C MET A 195 6.43 -4.71 6.86
N PHE A 196 7.65 -5.11 7.18
CA PHE A 196 8.87 -4.54 6.63
C PHE A 196 9.81 -5.66 6.21
N GLN A 197 10.42 -5.51 5.04
CA GLN A 197 11.52 -6.35 4.60
C GLN A 197 12.78 -5.51 4.42
N ASP A 198 13.88 -5.93 5.03
CA ASP A 198 15.18 -5.34 4.75
C ASP A 198 15.63 -5.68 3.33
N ILE A 199 16.28 -4.73 2.66
CA ILE A 199 16.70 -4.93 1.27
C ILE A 199 17.67 -6.11 1.08
N ASN A 200 18.49 -6.41 2.09
CA ASN A 200 19.55 -7.41 1.97
C ASN A 200 19.09 -8.81 2.42
N THR A 201 17.86 -8.93 2.96
CA THR A 201 17.41 -10.17 3.58
C THR A 201 16.10 -10.66 2.97
N PRO A 202 15.86 -11.98 2.92
CA PRO A 202 14.56 -12.53 2.54
C PRO A 202 13.51 -12.37 3.67
N ASP A 203 13.90 -11.80 4.82
CA ASP A 203 13.11 -11.85 6.04
C ASP A 203 12.12 -10.69 6.10
N ILE A 204 10.84 -11.04 6.23
CA ILE A 204 9.77 -10.08 6.47
C ILE A 204 9.50 -10.07 7.97
N TRP A 205 9.50 -8.89 8.56
CA TRP A 205 9.18 -8.66 9.96
C TRP A 205 7.82 -7.98 10.08
N MET A 206 7.11 -8.25 11.18
CA MET A 206 5.76 -7.73 11.41
C MET A 206 5.64 -7.05 12.77
N TRP A 207 4.95 -5.91 12.77
CA TRP A 207 4.53 -5.18 13.96
C TRP A 207 3.04 -4.96 13.92
N THR A 208 2.42 -4.99 15.09
CA THR A 208 0.99 -4.72 15.23
C THR A 208 0.74 -3.81 16.42
N ILE A 209 -0.30 -2.99 16.30
CA ILE A 209 -0.90 -2.27 17.42
C ILE A 209 -2.37 -2.68 17.47
N ILE A 210 -2.81 -3.10 18.66
CA ILE A 210 -4.22 -3.39 18.95
C ILE A 210 -4.77 -2.20 19.72
N ARG A 211 -6.03 -1.84 19.47
CA ARG A 211 -6.70 -0.70 20.11
C ARG A 211 -6.39 -0.59 21.61
N GLY A 212 -5.82 0.55 22.02
CA GLY A 212 -5.46 0.84 23.41
C GLY A 212 -4.15 0.23 23.90
N GLN A 213 -3.38 -0.43 23.03
CA GLN A 213 -2.04 -0.94 23.31
C GLN A 213 -0.97 -0.12 22.58
N ASP A 214 0.28 -0.29 22.99
CA ASP A 214 1.44 0.18 22.23
C ASP A 214 1.73 -0.74 21.04
N TRP A 215 2.62 -0.28 20.15
CA TRP A 215 3.18 -1.12 19.10
C TRP A 215 3.93 -2.30 19.70
N ILE A 216 3.69 -3.49 19.13
CA ILE A 216 4.32 -4.74 19.53
C ILE A 216 4.99 -5.32 18.28
N GLN A 217 6.30 -5.57 18.36
CA GLN A 217 7.01 -6.39 17.37
C GLN A 217 6.56 -7.84 17.56
N ILE A 218 5.90 -8.39 16.53
CA ILE A 218 5.45 -9.79 16.55
C ILE A 218 6.63 -10.72 16.21
N GLY A 219 7.49 -10.28 15.29
CA GLY A 219 8.72 -10.97 14.91
C GLY A 219 8.80 -11.27 13.42
N LYS A 220 9.79 -12.07 13.06
CA LYS A 220 10.02 -12.59 11.70
C LYS A 220 8.88 -13.52 11.28
N LEU A 221 8.40 -13.36 10.06
CA LEU A 221 7.41 -14.26 9.48
C LEU A 221 8.03 -15.61 9.13
N GLU A 222 7.38 -16.68 9.59
CA GLU A 222 7.74 -18.07 9.37
C GLU A 222 6.76 -18.73 8.40
N GLY A 223 7.21 -19.76 7.69
CA GLY A 223 6.36 -20.57 6.80
C GLY A 223 6.26 -20.05 5.37
N LEU A 224 6.98 -18.98 5.02
CA LEU A 224 7.11 -18.49 3.65
C LEU A 224 8.02 -19.44 2.85
N ASN A 225 7.43 -20.15 1.89
CA ASN A 225 8.13 -21.13 1.06
C ASN A 225 7.63 -21.10 -0.39
N PRO A 226 8.48 -20.69 -1.36
CA PRO A 226 9.88 -20.27 -1.20
C PRO A 226 9.97 -18.97 -0.41
N SER A 227 11.15 -18.70 0.14
CA SER A 227 11.41 -17.44 0.82
C SER A 227 11.29 -16.26 -0.17
N PRO A 228 10.84 -15.08 0.30
CA PRO A 228 10.89 -13.87 -0.49
C PRO A 228 12.31 -13.58 -0.97
N ARG A 229 12.49 -12.99 -2.14
CA ARG A 229 13.80 -12.47 -2.54
C ARG A 229 14.18 -11.27 -1.67
N PRO A 230 15.48 -10.97 -1.47
CA PRO A 230 15.90 -9.67 -0.94
C PRO A 230 15.27 -8.54 -1.77
N ASN A 231 14.80 -7.48 -1.11
CA ASN A 231 14.02 -6.41 -1.75
C ASN A 231 12.74 -6.88 -2.47
N SER A 232 12.07 -7.90 -1.95
CA SER A 232 10.82 -8.35 -2.56
C SER A 232 9.80 -7.24 -2.52
N SER A 233 9.12 -7.02 -3.65
CA SER A 233 7.88 -6.27 -3.68
C SER A 233 6.89 -6.99 -2.77
N ILE A 234 6.27 -6.26 -1.83
CA ILE A 234 5.27 -6.82 -0.93
C ILE A 234 3.99 -5.99 -0.98
N ALA A 235 2.86 -6.67 -0.85
CA ALA A 235 1.56 -6.06 -0.65
C ALA A 235 0.78 -6.92 0.33
N ALA A 236 -0.04 -6.31 1.17
CA ALA A 236 -0.86 -7.03 2.13
C ALA A 236 -2.29 -6.53 2.07
N VAL A 237 -3.24 -7.45 2.31
CA VAL A 237 -4.65 -7.11 2.35
C VAL A 237 -5.33 -7.88 3.48
N GLN A 238 -6.09 -7.19 4.32
CA GLN A 238 -6.76 -7.73 5.50
C GLN A 238 -8.20 -8.13 5.17
N ALA A 239 -8.57 -9.39 5.43
CA ALA A 239 -9.92 -9.89 5.19
C ALA A 239 -10.99 -8.96 5.76
N PRO A 240 -12.08 -8.66 5.01
CA PRO A 240 -13.05 -7.64 5.43
C PRO A 240 -13.77 -7.93 6.75
N ASP A 241 -13.89 -9.21 7.11
CA ASP A 241 -14.67 -9.71 8.24
C ASP A 241 -13.84 -10.52 9.24
N GLY A 242 -12.53 -10.28 9.29
CA GLY A 242 -11.67 -10.99 10.23
C GLY A 242 -10.31 -10.37 10.46
N ASP A 243 -9.46 -11.15 11.10
CA ASP A 243 -8.05 -10.86 11.41
C ASP A 243 -7.09 -11.55 10.42
N THR A 244 -7.63 -12.22 9.40
CA THR A 244 -6.82 -12.92 8.41
C THR A 244 -6.18 -11.95 7.42
N ILE A 245 -4.85 -11.91 7.38
CA ILE A 245 -4.09 -11.10 6.43
C ILE A 245 -3.60 -12.00 5.31
N SER A 246 -3.81 -11.57 4.07
CA SER A 246 -3.13 -12.13 2.90
C SER A 246 -1.93 -11.26 2.54
N LEU A 247 -0.75 -11.85 2.53
CA LEU A 247 0.52 -11.24 2.11
C LEU A 247 0.88 -11.76 0.72
N TYR A 248 1.28 -10.86 -0.16
CA TYR A 248 1.78 -11.15 -1.50
C TYR A 248 3.23 -10.73 -1.59
N TYR A 249 4.07 -11.60 -2.16
CA TYR A 249 5.50 -11.35 -2.28
C TYR A 249 6.09 -12.04 -3.51
N THR A 250 7.27 -11.58 -3.92
CA THR A 250 8.05 -12.14 -5.03
C THR A 250 9.19 -13.01 -4.52
N ALA A 251 9.35 -14.21 -5.08
CA ALA A 251 10.52 -15.05 -4.83
C ALA A 251 11.70 -14.66 -5.74
N GLU A 252 12.85 -15.32 -5.57
CA GLU A 252 14.09 -15.02 -6.32
C GLU A 252 13.92 -15.14 -7.84
N ASN A 253 13.07 -16.07 -8.30
CA ASN A 253 12.75 -16.23 -9.70
C ASN A 253 11.70 -15.23 -10.24
N GLY A 254 11.34 -14.20 -9.46
CA GLY A 254 10.32 -13.19 -9.80
C GLY A 254 8.87 -13.70 -9.74
N THR A 255 8.63 -14.96 -9.38
CA THR A 255 7.27 -15.50 -9.28
C THR A 255 6.55 -14.91 -8.06
N LEU A 256 5.28 -14.54 -8.25
CA LEU A 256 4.40 -14.04 -7.20
C LEU A 256 3.81 -15.19 -6.36
N TYR A 257 3.90 -15.06 -5.05
CA TYR A 257 3.35 -15.99 -4.05
C TYR A 257 2.36 -15.28 -3.14
N ASP A 258 1.45 -16.06 -2.55
CA ASP A 258 0.57 -15.62 -1.47
C ASP A 258 0.84 -16.42 -0.19
N ALA A 259 0.71 -15.75 0.95
CA ALA A 259 0.72 -16.36 2.27
C ALA A 259 -0.41 -15.76 3.11
N ILE A 260 -0.91 -16.54 4.06
CA ILE A 260 -2.05 -16.18 4.90
C ILE A 260 -1.65 -16.32 6.36
N GLY A 261 -1.90 -15.28 7.16
CA GLY A 261 -1.57 -15.22 8.58
C GLY A 261 -2.55 -14.36 9.37
N SER A 262 -2.16 -14.01 10.60
CA SER A 262 -2.94 -13.14 11.49
C SER A 262 -2.03 -12.07 12.12
N PRO A 263 -2.58 -10.93 12.57
CA PRO A 263 -1.78 -9.85 13.16
C PRO A 263 -1.05 -10.26 14.45
N GLN A 264 -1.40 -11.41 15.05
CA GLN A 264 -0.82 -11.86 16.32
C GLN A 264 0.21 -12.98 16.17
N GLY A 265 0.41 -13.51 14.96
CA GLY A 265 1.18 -14.72 14.73
C GLY A 265 2.30 -14.56 13.72
N THR A 266 3.46 -15.16 14.02
CA THR A 266 4.56 -15.29 13.05
C THR A 266 4.39 -16.49 12.12
N ARG A 267 3.46 -17.41 12.41
CA ARG A 267 3.25 -18.62 11.59
C ARG A 267 2.27 -18.34 10.46
N TRP A 268 2.81 -18.24 9.26
CA TRP A 268 2.04 -18.04 8.04
C TRP A 268 1.91 -19.35 7.29
N ARG A 269 0.75 -19.56 6.66
CA ARG A 269 0.54 -20.68 5.74
C ARG A 269 0.67 -20.17 4.31
N MET A 270 1.29 -20.95 3.44
CA MET A 270 1.24 -20.66 2.01
C MET A 270 -0.20 -20.72 1.52
N GLY A 271 -0.56 -19.75 0.69
CA GLY A 271 -1.83 -19.74 -0.01
C GLY A 271 -1.78 -20.65 -1.24
N THR A 272 -2.69 -20.40 -2.18
CA THR A 272 -2.87 -21.28 -3.34
C THR A 272 -2.45 -20.62 -4.65
N LEU A 273 -1.89 -19.42 -4.62
CA LEU A 273 -1.54 -18.67 -5.82
C LEU A 273 -0.48 -19.40 -6.63
N ALA A 274 0.66 -19.73 -6.03
CA ALA A 274 1.77 -20.30 -6.78
C ALA A 274 1.53 -21.72 -7.31
N PRO A 275 0.91 -22.66 -6.56
CA PRO A 275 0.65 -24.00 -7.09
C PRO A 275 -0.43 -24.03 -8.17
N LEU A 276 -1.42 -23.12 -8.11
CA LEU A 276 -2.55 -23.10 -9.04
C LEU A 276 -2.32 -22.22 -10.25
N THR A 277 -1.43 -21.24 -10.17
CA THR A 277 -1.03 -20.46 -11.33
C THR A 277 0.06 -21.19 -12.09
N ASN A 278 -0.35 -22.17 -12.89
CA ASN A 278 0.45 -22.71 -14.01
C ASN A 278 0.93 -21.63 -15.02
N TYR A 279 0.68 -20.34 -14.74
CA TYR A 279 0.91 -19.20 -15.61
C TYR A 279 2.22 -18.48 -15.35
N GLY A 280 2.97 -18.81 -14.29
CA GLY A 280 4.22 -18.12 -13.98
C GLY A 280 3.98 -16.61 -13.90
N VAL A 281 3.25 -16.16 -12.88
CA VAL A 281 3.05 -14.73 -12.65
C VAL A 281 4.42 -14.12 -12.29
N LEU A 282 5.13 -13.68 -13.32
CA LEU A 282 6.46 -13.12 -13.23
C LEU A 282 6.33 -11.61 -13.07
N VAL A 283 6.66 -11.16 -11.87
CA VAL A 283 6.71 -9.75 -11.52
C VAL A 283 8.05 -9.19 -11.97
N SER A 284 8.00 -8.08 -12.69
CA SER A 284 9.19 -7.39 -13.15
C SER A 284 10.10 -7.02 -11.98
N GLU A 285 11.41 -7.16 -12.17
CA GLU A 285 12.38 -6.87 -11.12
C GLU A 285 12.33 -5.39 -10.75
N GLY A 286 12.29 -5.11 -9.44
CA GLY A 286 12.18 -3.74 -8.94
C GLY A 286 10.81 -3.08 -9.13
N SER A 287 9.78 -3.75 -9.67
CA SER A 287 8.43 -3.15 -9.73
C SER A 287 7.70 -3.18 -8.38
N GLY A 288 6.59 -2.45 -8.26
CA GLY A 288 5.68 -2.56 -7.11
C GLY A 288 4.60 -3.63 -7.28
N ILE A 289 3.86 -3.89 -6.20
CA ILE A 289 2.62 -4.67 -6.22
C ILE A 289 1.56 -3.85 -5.47
N GLY A 290 0.38 -3.70 -6.09
CA GLY A 290 -0.82 -3.21 -5.42
C GLY A 290 -1.77 -4.36 -5.17
N ALA A 291 -2.43 -4.42 -4.01
CA ALA A 291 -3.44 -5.43 -3.75
C ALA A 291 -4.62 -4.84 -3.00
N SER A 292 -5.83 -5.33 -3.29
CA SER A 292 -7.05 -4.93 -2.60
C SER A 292 -8.05 -6.06 -2.52
N TRP A 293 -8.93 -5.98 -1.53
CA TRP A 293 -10.19 -6.72 -1.54
C TRP A 293 -11.09 -6.19 -2.63
N TRP A 294 -11.95 -7.07 -3.14
CA TRP A 294 -12.93 -6.76 -4.15
C TRP A 294 -14.24 -7.50 -3.82
N GLY A 295 -15.38 -6.85 -3.98
CA GLY A 295 -16.69 -7.47 -3.78
C GLY A 295 -17.14 -7.56 -2.33
N ASN A 296 -18.47 -7.54 -2.16
CA ASN A 296 -19.15 -7.93 -0.92
C ASN A 296 -19.45 -9.44 -0.89
N LYS A 297 -19.43 -10.04 0.30
CA LYS A 297 -19.66 -11.48 0.57
C LYS A 297 -21.08 -11.98 0.19
N ASN A 298 -22.00 -11.08 -0.17
CA ASN A 298 -23.44 -11.33 -0.07
C ASN A 298 -24.19 -11.53 -1.39
N ASP A 299 -23.52 -11.59 -2.54
CA ASP A 299 -24.17 -12.06 -3.78
C ASP A 299 -24.25 -13.60 -3.79
N ASN A 300 -25.04 -14.16 -2.87
CA ASN A 300 -25.45 -15.57 -2.81
C ASN A 300 -24.33 -16.64 -2.76
N GLY A 301 -23.11 -16.30 -2.35
CA GLY A 301 -22.06 -17.27 -2.07
C GLY A 301 -20.94 -16.71 -1.20
N PRO A 302 -20.21 -17.54 -0.42
CA PRO A 302 -19.18 -17.12 0.54
C PRO A 302 -17.88 -16.60 -0.11
N GLY A 303 -17.98 -15.98 -1.28
CA GLY A 303 -16.87 -15.76 -2.19
C GLY A 303 -16.09 -14.49 -1.90
N TYR A 304 -15.02 -14.62 -1.12
CA TYR A 304 -13.91 -13.68 -1.07
C TYR A 304 -13.34 -13.43 -2.48
N ARG A 305 -13.16 -12.16 -2.87
CA ARG A 305 -12.42 -11.79 -4.07
C ARG A 305 -11.28 -10.83 -3.74
N ILE A 306 -10.14 -11.06 -4.37
CA ILE A 306 -8.95 -10.23 -4.26
C ILE A 306 -8.56 -9.78 -5.67
N ARG A 307 -8.00 -8.59 -5.77
CA ARG A 307 -7.29 -8.12 -6.96
C ARG A 307 -5.86 -7.76 -6.60
N ILE A 308 -4.93 -8.19 -7.43
CA ILE A 308 -3.50 -7.89 -7.34
C ILE A 308 -3.08 -7.26 -8.66
N TYR A 309 -2.37 -6.15 -8.58
CA TYR A 309 -1.84 -5.41 -9.71
C TYR A 309 -0.33 -5.45 -9.65
N TYR A 310 0.30 -5.91 -10.72
CA TYR A 310 1.74 -6.09 -10.79
C TYR A 310 2.24 -5.74 -12.20
N VAL A 311 3.51 -5.39 -12.32
CA VAL A 311 4.14 -5.21 -13.64
C VAL A 311 4.61 -6.56 -14.16
N ASP A 312 4.06 -6.98 -15.30
CA ASP A 312 4.44 -8.22 -15.97
C ASP A 312 5.85 -8.10 -16.57
N SER A 313 6.75 -9.00 -16.19
CA SER A 313 8.15 -8.94 -16.59
C SER A 313 8.36 -9.11 -18.10
N ALA A 314 7.46 -9.82 -18.79
CA ALA A 314 7.57 -10.07 -20.23
C ALA A 314 6.93 -8.96 -21.06
N ALA A 315 5.84 -8.37 -20.56
CA ALA A 315 5.04 -7.41 -21.31
C ALA A 315 5.34 -5.93 -20.96
N ALA A 316 6.03 -5.66 -19.84
CA ALA A 316 6.25 -4.30 -19.32
C ALA A 316 4.94 -3.49 -19.28
N ARG A 317 3.91 -4.10 -18.71
CA ARG A 317 2.58 -3.53 -18.51
C ARG A 317 2.01 -3.99 -17.19
N VAL A 318 1.10 -3.18 -16.62
CA VAL A 318 0.38 -3.61 -15.44
C VAL A 318 -0.61 -4.71 -15.83
N ARG A 319 -0.67 -5.77 -15.03
CA ARG A 319 -1.63 -6.86 -15.13
C ARG A 319 -2.45 -6.93 -13.86
N GLU A 320 -3.70 -7.33 -14.02
CA GLU A 320 -4.57 -7.67 -12.91
C GLU A 320 -4.65 -9.20 -12.78
N LEU A 321 -4.30 -9.68 -11.59
CA LEU A 321 -4.50 -11.04 -11.14
C LEU A 321 -5.66 -11.03 -10.13
N ALA A 322 -6.66 -11.87 -10.39
CA ALA A 322 -7.86 -11.94 -9.61
C ALA A 322 -7.96 -13.29 -8.87
N TYR A 323 -8.40 -13.23 -7.62
CA TYR A 323 -8.95 -14.37 -6.89
C TYR A 323 -10.47 -14.25 -6.88
N ASP A 324 -11.15 -15.35 -7.16
CA ASP A 324 -12.58 -15.53 -6.92
C ASP A 324 -12.81 -16.94 -6.37
N ALA A 325 -13.24 -17.04 -5.11
CA ALA A 325 -13.43 -18.33 -4.45
C ALA A 325 -14.48 -19.23 -5.14
N ASN A 326 -15.36 -18.64 -5.97
CA ASN A 326 -16.42 -19.35 -6.68
C ASN A 326 -15.99 -19.80 -8.09
N LYS A 327 -14.79 -19.43 -8.55
CA LYS A 327 -14.27 -19.85 -9.87
C LYS A 327 -13.33 -21.05 -9.77
N ASN A 328 -13.18 -21.76 -10.89
CA ASN A 328 -12.18 -22.79 -11.06
C ASN A 328 -11.44 -22.58 -12.40
N PRO A 329 -10.14 -22.23 -12.41
CA PRO A 329 -9.31 -21.98 -11.23
C PRO A 329 -9.76 -20.75 -10.43
N LYS A 330 -9.49 -20.75 -9.13
CA LYS A 330 -9.83 -19.61 -8.25
C LYS A 330 -8.99 -18.38 -8.55
N TRP A 331 -7.72 -18.60 -8.91
CA TRP A 331 -6.81 -17.56 -9.37
C TRP A 331 -6.78 -17.52 -10.89
N PHE A 332 -6.89 -16.33 -11.47
CA PHE A 332 -6.85 -16.12 -12.92
C PHE A 332 -6.35 -14.70 -13.24
N ILE A 333 -5.58 -14.57 -14.31
CA ILE A 333 -5.23 -13.26 -14.87
C ILE A 333 -6.45 -12.75 -15.63
N THR A 334 -6.83 -11.50 -15.42
CA THR A 334 -8.00 -10.93 -16.10
C THR A 334 -7.64 -10.45 -17.51
N ASP A 335 -8.66 -10.21 -18.32
CA ASP A 335 -8.55 -9.70 -19.68
C ASP A 335 -8.43 -8.17 -19.74
N GLN A 336 -8.33 -7.52 -18.57
CA GLN A 336 -8.22 -6.06 -18.46
C GLN A 336 -6.98 -5.56 -19.19
N GLN A 337 -7.19 -4.59 -20.08
CA GLN A 337 -6.13 -3.98 -20.87
C GLN A 337 -5.69 -2.68 -20.22
N LEU A 338 -4.69 -2.78 -19.35
CA LEU A 338 -3.97 -1.62 -18.83
C LEU A 338 -2.84 -1.24 -19.79
N GLU A 339 -2.44 0.03 -19.77
CA GLU A 339 -1.39 0.55 -20.65
C GLU A 339 -0.01 -0.02 -20.32
N THR A 340 0.92 0.13 -21.27
CA THR A 340 2.33 -0.17 -21.01
C THR A 340 2.91 0.81 -20.00
N CYS A 341 3.74 0.31 -19.09
CA CYS A 341 4.33 1.07 -18.01
C CYS A 341 5.86 0.95 -18.01
N SER A 342 6.53 1.66 -17.11
CA SER A 342 7.92 1.37 -16.79
C SER A 342 8.04 -0.08 -16.28
N PRO A 343 9.07 -0.86 -16.68
CA PRO A 343 9.32 -2.18 -16.10
C PRO A 343 9.54 -2.15 -14.58
N GLN A 344 10.00 -1.03 -14.04
CA GLN A 344 10.24 -0.84 -12.61
C GLN A 344 9.11 -0.03 -11.94
N ALA A 345 8.01 0.20 -12.65
CA ALA A 345 6.90 1.00 -12.15
C ALA A 345 6.43 0.49 -10.79
N LYS A 346 6.27 1.41 -9.85
CA LYS A 346 5.62 1.13 -8.58
C LYS A 346 4.11 1.19 -8.81
N VAL A 347 3.40 0.18 -8.31
CA VAL A 347 1.96 0.02 -8.54
C VAL A 347 1.28 0.10 -7.19
N THR A 348 0.24 0.92 -7.09
CA THR A 348 -0.59 1.01 -5.88
C THR A 348 -2.06 1.12 -6.26
N ILE A 349 -2.93 0.68 -5.36
CA ILE A 349 -4.38 0.76 -5.53
C ILE A 349 -5.01 1.36 -4.27
N ALA A 350 -5.97 2.26 -4.47
CA ALA A 350 -6.91 2.71 -3.46
C ALA A 350 -8.29 2.14 -3.80
N HIS A 351 -8.97 1.52 -2.84
CA HIS A 351 -10.28 0.90 -3.05
C HIS A 351 -11.33 1.53 -2.15
N LEU A 352 -12.42 1.95 -2.76
CA LEU A 352 -13.64 2.39 -2.12
C LEU A 352 -14.64 1.23 -2.15
N PRO A 353 -14.87 0.57 -0.99
CA PRO A 353 -15.90 -0.47 -0.90
C PRO A 353 -17.28 0.14 -1.18
N PRO A 354 -18.28 -0.68 -1.55
CA PRO A 354 -19.60 -0.19 -1.90
C PRO A 354 -20.29 0.44 -0.69
N GLU A 355 -21.04 1.53 -0.91
CA GLU A 355 -21.61 2.37 0.15
C GLU A 355 -22.62 1.64 1.06
N ASN A 356 -23.21 0.56 0.57
CA ASN A 356 -24.11 -0.28 1.34
C ASN A 356 -23.66 -1.74 1.26
N SER A 357 -23.79 -2.47 2.38
CA SER A 357 -23.42 -3.89 2.47
C SER A 357 -24.28 -4.82 1.59
N THR A 358 -25.21 -4.26 0.82
CA THR A 358 -26.25 -4.95 0.06
C THR A 358 -26.17 -4.75 -1.46
N SER A 359 -25.43 -3.76 -1.96
CA SER A 359 -25.21 -3.53 -3.40
C SER A 359 -23.76 -3.81 -3.72
N THR A 360 -23.53 -4.86 -4.49
CA THR A 360 -22.23 -5.16 -5.11
C THR A 360 -21.94 -4.32 -6.35
N ARG A 361 -22.87 -3.43 -6.72
CA ARG A 361 -22.72 -2.49 -7.84
C ARG A 361 -22.37 -1.13 -7.25
N GLN A 362 -21.31 -0.51 -7.78
CA GLN A 362 -20.68 0.77 -7.40
C GLN A 362 -19.35 0.65 -6.61
N GLU A 363 -18.65 -0.49 -6.69
CA GLU A 363 -17.28 -0.54 -6.17
C GLU A 363 -16.36 0.29 -7.05
N THR A 364 -15.55 1.13 -6.42
CA THR A 364 -14.63 2.02 -7.13
C THR A 364 -13.21 1.75 -6.68
N ALA A 365 -12.29 1.66 -7.63
CA ALA A 365 -10.87 1.52 -7.36
C ALA A 365 -10.06 2.52 -8.18
N HIS A 366 -8.94 2.96 -7.63
CA HIS A 366 -8.04 3.90 -8.25
C HIS A 366 -6.66 3.27 -8.27
N LEU A 367 -6.22 2.89 -9.45
CA LEU A 367 -4.93 2.28 -9.72
C LEU A 367 -3.95 3.38 -10.16
N PHE A 368 -2.76 3.37 -9.57
CA PHE A 368 -1.70 4.30 -9.90
C PHE A 368 -0.44 3.54 -10.25
N TYR A 369 0.24 3.98 -11.31
CA TYR A 369 1.53 3.44 -11.72
C TYR A 369 2.29 4.43 -12.59
N GLU A 370 3.60 4.24 -12.69
CA GLU A 370 4.49 5.04 -13.53
C GLU A 370 4.48 4.57 -14.99
N ASP A 371 4.25 5.47 -15.94
CA ASP A 371 4.38 5.19 -17.37
C ASP A 371 5.86 5.07 -17.81
N ARG A 372 6.10 4.83 -19.10
CA ARG A 372 7.46 4.71 -19.65
C ARG A 372 8.25 6.02 -19.68
N ASN A 373 7.58 7.15 -19.50
CA ASN A 373 8.16 8.48 -19.50
C ASN A 373 8.40 9.00 -18.08
N GLY A 374 8.11 8.19 -17.05
CA GLY A 374 8.26 8.57 -15.66
C GLY A 374 7.07 9.35 -15.09
N ASN A 375 5.98 9.51 -15.83
CA ASN A 375 4.79 10.18 -15.30
C ASN A 375 3.90 9.20 -14.56
N ILE A 376 3.19 9.67 -13.54
CA ILE A 376 2.18 8.85 -12.88
C ILE A 376 0.90 8.82 -13.72
N ARG A 377 0.43 7.61 -14.01
CA ARG A 377 -0.88 7.34 -14.57
C ARG A 377 -1.84 7.02 -13.45
N HIS A 378 -3.01 7.64 -13.49
CA HIS A 378 -4.15 7.31 -12.66
C HIS A 378 -5.22 6.65 -13.53
N PHE A 379 -5.61 5.45 -13.13
CA PHE A 379 -6.66 4.65 -13.74
C PHE A 379 -7.78 4.48 -12.73
N PRO A 380 -8.96 5.08 -12.94
CA PRO A 380 -10.14 4.79 -12.15
C PRO A 380 -10.88 3.58 -12.75
N GLY A 381 -11.26 2.64 -11.90
CA GLY A 381 -11.94 1.40 -12.25
C GLY A 381 -13.25 1.26 -11.47
N TYR A 382 -14.24 0.62 -12.11
CA TYR A 382 -15.59 0.48 -11.56
C TYR A 382 -16.09 -0.94 -11.69
N ASP A 383 -16.56 -1.53 -10.60
CA ASP A 383 -17.06 -2.91 -10.55
C ASP A 383 -16.13 -3.93 -11.25
N GLY A 384 -14.81 -3.70 -11.17
CA GLY A 384 -13.77 -4.57 -11.71
C GLY A 384 -13.50 -4.35 -13.19
N THR A 385 -14.00 -3.25 -13.76
CA THR A 385 -13.75 -2.84 -15.14
C THR A 385 -12.88 -1.60 -15.17
N TRP A 386 -11.88 -1.60 -16.05
CA TRP A 386 -10.97 -0.48 -16.30
C TRP A 386 -11.27 0.10 -17.67
N ASP A 387 -11.47 1.42 -17.75
CA ASP A 387 -11.68 2.12 -19.01
C ASP A 387 -10.57 3.17 -19.18
N SER A 388 -9.70 2.95 -20.17
CA SER A 388 -8.57 3.82 -20.45
C SER A 388 -8.99 5.23 -20.88
N SER A 389 -10.24 5.42 -21.33
CA SER A 389 -10.75 6.76 -21.65
C SER A 389 -10.91 7.66 -20.42
N TYR A 390 -10.94 7.08 -19.22
CA TYR A 390 -10.94 7.81 -17.95
C TYR A 390 -9.57 7.88 -17.29
N ALA A 391 -8.54 7.31 -17.92
CA ALA A 391 -7.19 7.38 -17.40
C ALA A 391 -6.57 8.75 -17.64
N GLU A 392 -5.90 9.28 -16.63
CA GLU A 392 -5.19 10.56 -16.71
C GLU A 392 -3.71 10.42 -16.38
N THR A 393 -2.91 11.34 -16.91
CA THR A 393 -1.52 11.51 -16.50
C THR A 393 -1.47 12.61 -15.45
N ILE A 394 -1.03 12.28 -14.25
CA ILE A 394 -0.71 13.25 -13.21
C ILE A 394 0.64 13.87 -13.60
N GLN A 395 0.56 15.02 -14.25
CA GLN A 395 1.71 15.83 -14.65
C GLN A 395 2.28 16.53 -13.42
N GLN A 396 3.09 15.83 -12.63
CA GLN A 396 3.73 16.43 -11.46
C GLN A 396 5.24 16.22 -11.50
N SER A 397 5.98 17.31 -11.75
CA SER A 397 7.45 17.30 -11.77
C SER A 397 8.09 16.90 -10.45
N SER A 398 7.33 16.88 -9.36
CA SER A 398 7.85 16.60 -8.02
C SER A 398 7.91 15.13 -7.63
N ILE A 399 7.28 14.24 -8.40
CA ILE A 399 7.36 12.79 -8.15
C ILE A 399 8.60 12.29 -8.91
N PRO A 400 9.65 11.83 -8.20
CA PRO A 400 10.83 11.30 -8.88
C PRO A 400 10.47 10.06 -9.72
N PRO A 401 11.06 9.89 -10.91
CA PRO A 401 10.96 8.63 -11.64
C PRO A 401 11.40 7.45 -10.77
N GLY A 402 10.66 6.34 -10.79
CA GLY A 402 10.90 5.17 -9.95
C GLY A 402 10.54 5.32 -8.47
N ALA A 403 10.00 6.48 -8.05
CA ALA A 403 9.58 6.68 -6.66
C ALA A 403 8.51 5.67 -6.24
N TYR A 404 8.61 5.19 -5.00
CA TYR A 404 7.50 4.45 -4.42
C TYR A 404 6.33 5.38 -4.18
N ILE A 405 5.17 4.88 -4.60
CA ILE A 405 3.89 5.52 -4.43
C ILE A 405 2.98 4.57 -3.66
N THR A 406 2.13 5.12 -2.80
CA THR A 406 1.02 4.38 -2.19
C THR A 406 -0.20 5.26 -2.14
N ALA A 407 -1.39 4.67 -2.19
CA ALA A 407 -2.63 5.42 -2.26
C ALA A 407 -3.51 5.11 -1.05
N SER A 408 -4.07 6.14 -0.43
CA SER A 408 -5.11 6.00 0.58
C SER A 408 -6.40 6.62 0.09
N LEU A 409 -7.53 6.02 0.47
CA LEU A 409 -8.85 6.57 0.19
C LEU A 409 -9.59 6.81 1.49
N TYR A 410 -10.14 8.01 1.61
CA TYR A 410 -10.97 8.44 2.72
C TYR A 410 -12.43 8.45 2.28
N VAL A 411 -13.23 7.59 2.92
CA VAL A 411 -14.65 7.43 2.60
C VAL A 411 -15.47 8.50 3.31
N ASN A 412 -15.64 9.66 2.67
CA ASN A 412 -16.57 10.69 3.14
C ASN A 412 -17.48 11.18 2.02
N GLN A 413 -18.73 10.74 2.06
CA GLN A 413 -19.76 11.08 1.06
C GLN A 413 -19.99 12.58 0.95
N ALA A 414 -19.94 13.31 2.07
CA ALA A 414 -20.16 14.75 2.08
C ALA A 414 -19.04 15.52 1.36
N LEU A 415 -17.88 14.89 1.16
CA LEU A 415 -16.69 15.50 0.56
C LEU A 415 -16.22 14.74 -0.70
N ASN A 416 -17.13 14.04 -1.39
CA ASN A 416 -16.83 13.31 -2.63
C ASN A 416 -15.71 12.25 -2.50
N HIS A 417 -15.45 11.76 -1.28
CA HIS A 417 -14.29 10.91 -0.95
C HIS A 417 -12.94 11.56 -1.31
N THR A 418 -11.98 11.48 -0.41
CA THR A 418 -10.65 12.06 -0.66
C THR A 418 -9.66 10.95 -0.96
N ILE A 419 -8.98 11.04 -2.09
CA ILE A 419 -7.85 10.17 -2.40
C ILE A 419 -6.58 10.95 -2.16
N ARG A 420 -5.58 10.27 -1.61
CA ARG A 420 -4.22 10.80 -1.51
C ARG A 420 -3.25 9.81 -2.10
N LEU A 421 -2.43 10.30 -3.03
CA LEU A 421 -1.27 9.59 -3.55
C LEU A 421 -0.04 10.06 -2.80
N TRP A 422 0.54 9.19 -1.98
CA TRP A 422 1.69 9.47 -1.12
C TRP A 422 2.99 9.04 -1.78
N TYR A 423 4.06 9.82 -1.57
CA TYR A 423 5.40 9.55 -2.09
C TYR A 423 6.46 10.32 -1.30
N LEU A 424 7.73 9.94 -1.48
CA LEU A 424 8.87 10.76 -1.08
C LEU A 424 9.32 11.61 -2.28
N ASP A 425 9.42 12.94 -2.10
CA ASP A 425 9.89 13.85 -3.16
C ASP A 425 11.40 13.72 -3.40
N GLU A 426 11.93 14.46 -4.39
CA GLU A 426 13.38 14.53 -4.68
C GLU A 426 14.22 15.01 -3.49
N SER A 427 13.62 15.73 -2.55
CA SER A 427 14.23 16.16 -1.30
C SER A 427 13.98 15.18 -0.15
N SER A 428 13.57 13.94 -0.45
CA SER A 428 13.28 12.91 0.53
C SER A 428 12.07 13.20 1.44
N ARG A 429 11.20 14.14 1.08
CA ARG A 429 10.04 14.57 1.88
C ARG A 429 8.79 13.81 1.56
N LEU A 430 8.21 13.21 2.61
CA LEU A 430 6.86 12.68 2.52
C LEU A 430 5.91 13.79 2.06
N SER A 431 5.32 13.55 0.91
CA SER A 431 4.43 14.43 0.20
C SER A 431 3.22 13.62 -0.24
N TYR A 432 2.14 14.33 -0.55
CA TYR A 432 1.01 13.72 -1.25
C TYR A 432 0.42 14.67 -2.27
N ILE A 433 -0.34 14.09 -3.18
CA ILE A 433 -1.27 14.83 -4.03
C ILE A 433 -2.67 14.35 -3.67
N GLY A 434 -3.54 15.31 -3.35
CA GLY A 434 -4.95 15.05 -3.09
C GLY A 434 -5.73 14.91 -4.39
N GLY A 435 -6.81 14.16 -4.37
CA GLY A 435 -7.76 14.06 -5.47
C GLY A 435 -9.12 13.60 -4.99
N LEU A 436 -10.09 13.56 -5.91
CA LEU A 436 -11.44 13.11 -5.62
C LEU A 436 -11.59 11.61 -5.93
N GLY A 437 -12.20 10.87 -5.00
CA GLY A 437 -12.38 9.43 -5.11
C GLY A 437 -13.73 8.98 -5.66
N GLN A 438 -14.38 9.86 -6.43
CA GLN A 438 -15.64 9.53 -7.07
C GLN A 438 -15.47 8.70 -8.33
N SER A 439 -16.60 8.14 -8.73
CA SER A 439 -16.76 7.34 -9.92
C SER A 439 -17.74 7.99 -10.87
N LYS A 440 -17.40 8.07 -12.15
CA LYS A 440 -18.34 8.41 -13.22
C LYS A 440 -19.52 7.44 -13.32
N LYS A 441 -19.33 6.18 -12.91
CA LYS A 441 -20.43 5.19 -12.87
C LYS A 441 -21.40 5.47 -11.73
N ALA A 442 -20.91 5.93 -10.58
CA ALA A 442 -21.76 6.36 -9.46
C ALA A 442 -22.38 7.74 -9.71
N PHE A 443 -21.62 8.63 -10.37
CA PHE A 443 -21.99 10.01 -10.68
C PHE A 443 -21.69 10.30 -12.15
N PRO A 444 -22.64 10.09 -13.08
CA PRO A 444 -22.42 10.25 -14.52
C PRO A 444 -21.81 11.59 -14.96
N ASP A 445 -22.06 12.64 -14.17
CA ASP A 445 -21.58 14.00 -14.39
C ASP A 445 -20.18 14.25 -13.79
N PHE A 446 -19.64 13.30 -13.02
CA PHE A 446 -18.30 13.41 -12.47
C PHE A 446 -17.26 13.16 -13.57
N ASP A 447 -16.39 14.14 -13.78
CA ASP A 447 -15.22 14.02 -14.63
C ASP A 447 -14.01 13.70 -13.75
N ASN A 448 -13.40 12.54 -14.00
CA ASN A 448 -12.22 12.10 -13.25
C ASN A 448 -10.96 12.88 -13.66
N LEU A 449 -10.98 13.51 -14.84
CA LEU A 449 -9.82 14.16 -15.40
C LEU A 449 -9.52 15.48 -14.68
N GLY A 450 -8.25 15.67 -14.30
CA GLY A 450 -7.79 16.88 -13.63
C GLY A 450 -8.27 17.01 -12.19
N THR A 451 -8.65 15.91 -11.54
CA THR A 451 -9.17 15.93 -10.16
C THR A 451 -8.08 16.01 -9.09
N PHE A 452 -6.82 15.85 -9.48
CA PHE A 452 -5.69 15.90 -8.55
C PHE A 452 -5.24 17.35 -8.31
N ASP A 453 -5.17 17.72 -7.04
CA ASP A 453 -4.75 19.03 -6.56
C ASP A 453 -3.24 19.26 -6.73
N ASN A 454 -2.78 20.41 -6.23
CA ASN A 454 -1.35 20.64 -6.09
C ASN A 454 -0.75 19.71 -5.03
N ARG A 455 0.55 19.45 -5.20
CA ARG A 455 1.36 18.77 -4.20
C ARG A 455 1.25 19.45 -2.83
N GLU A 456 1.12 18.65 -1.79
CA GLU A 456 1.27 19.06 -0.39
C GLU A 456 2.43 18.32 0.27
N VAL A 457 3.19 19.03 1.09
CA VAL A 457 4.29 18.46 1.88
C VAL A 457 3.77 18.16 3.28
N VAL A 458 3.96 16.92 3.73
CA VAL A 458 3.61 16.54 5.09
C VAL A 458 4.57 17.25 6.05
N SER A 459 4.01 18.14 6.86
CA SER A 459 4.75 18.89 7.86
C SER A 459 4.11 18.70 9.23
N SER A 460 4.90 18.22 10.18
CA SER A 460 4.52 18.15 11.58
C SER A 460 5.14 19.33 12.31
N GLY A 461 4.34 19.97 13.18
CA GLY A 461 4.79 21.12 13.96
C GLY A 461 5.89 20.80 14.98
N THR A 462 6.16 19.52 15.25
CA THR A 462 7.04 19.11 16.37
C THR A 462 8.46 18.70 15.97
N THR A 463 8.77 18.37 14.71
CA THR A 463 10.17 18.12 14.31
C THR A 463 10.44 18.35 12.82
N ARG A 464 11.53 19.08 12.53
CA ARG A 464 12.07 19.33 11.17
C ARG A 464 12.61 18.07 10.46
N TYR A 465 12.68 16.94 11.15
CA TYR A 465 13.28 15.69 10.67
C TYR A 465 12.26 14.72 10.06
N ILE A 466 10.97 15.05 10.15
CA ILE A 466 9.86 14.12 9.87
C ILE A 466 9.72 13.82 8.37
N SER A 467 10.22 14.68 7.49
CA SER A 467 10.13 14.49 6.05
C SER A 467 11.50 14.34 5.40
N LEU A 468 12.48 13.71 6.02
CA LEU A 468 13.72 13.34 5.32
C LEU A 468 13.81 11.82 5.32
N GLY A 469 13.04 11.18 4.47
CA GLY A 469 13.29 9.81 4.02
C GLY A 469 14.58 9.82 3.20
N GLU A 470 15.73 9.94 3.86
CA GLU A 470 17.08 10.13 3.26
C GLU A 470 17.46 9.09 2.18
N ILE A 471 16.64 8.07 2.02
CA ILE A 471 16.72 7.12 0.94
C ILE A 471 15.78 7.60 -0.17
N GLU A 472 16.38 8.23 -1.18
CA GLU A 472 15.72 8.55 -2.42
C GLU A 472 15.01 7.28 -2.95
N GLY A 473 13.71 7.39 -3.23
CA GLY A 473 12.90 6.24 -3.64
C GLY A 473 12.66 5.22 -2.53
N GLY A 474 12.52 5.65 -1.27
CA GLY A 474 12.11 4.80 -0.15
C GLY A 474 10.72 4.17 -0.33
N SER A 475 10.57 2.86 -0.05
CA SER A 475 9.25 2.22 -0.03
C SER A 475 8.38 2.76 1.10
N LEU A 476 7.07 2.71 0.88
CA LEU A 476 6.08 3.28 1.77
C LEU A 476 4.76 2.51 1.65
N ALA A 477 4.06 2.40 2.78
CA ALA A 477 2.74 1.81 2.88
C ALA A 477 1.80 2.75 3.63
N VAL A 478 0.54 2.76 3.26
CA VAL A 478 -0.46 3.62 3.91
C VAL A 478 -1.69 2.82 4.31
N VAL A 479 -2.31 3.26 5.40
CA VAL A 479 -3.64 2.81 5.78
C VAL A 479 -4.49 4.03 6.13
N GLY A 480 -5.67 4.13 5.52
CA GLY A 480 -6.65 5.19 5.78
C GLY A 480 -7.97 4.65 6.32
N TRP A 481 -8.65 5.39 7.20
CA TRP A 481 -9.98 5.04 7.72
C TRP A 481 -10.73 6.28 8.25
N VAL A 482 -12.01 6.10 8.65
CA VAL A 482 -12.96 7.19 8.97
C VAL A 482 -13.39 7.24 10.44
N GLU A 483 -13.09 6.20 11.22
CA GLU A 483 -13.50 6.13 12.63
C GLU A 483 -12.89 7.28 13.45
N GLY A 484 -13.73 8.23 13.89
CA GLY A 484 -13.29 9.41 14.64
C GLY A 484 -12.77 10.56 13.78
N GLY A 485 -13.08 10.58 12.48
CA GLY A 485 -12.65 11.60 11.52
C GLY A 485 -11.74 11.02 10.43
N GLU A 486 -11.12 11.88 9.64
CA GLU A 486 -10.11 11.44 8.69
C GLU A 486 -8.87 10.95 9.43
N GLN A 487 -8.52 9.69 9.23
CA GLN A 487 -7.39 9.05 9.86
C GLN A 487 -6.52 8.43 8.79
N VAL A 488 -5.23 8.74 8.82
CA VAL A 488 -4.25 8.11 7.94
C VAL A 488 -2.99 7.79 8.72
N ARG A 489 -2.40 6.62 8.43
CA ARG A 489 -1.06 6.23 8.90
C ARG A 489 -0.21 5.85 7.70
N VAL A 490 0.93 6.52 7.57
CA VAL A 490 1.94 6.25 6.54
C VAL A 490 3.17 5.67 7.22
N TYR A 491 3.65 4.55 6.70
CA TYR A 491 4.85 3.85 7.13
C TYR A 491 5.90 3.94 6.03
N TYR A 492 7.12 4.33 6.36
CA TYR A 492 8.24 4.42 5.42
C TYR A 492 9.55 4.30 6.19
N GLN A 493 10.67 4.11 5.49
CA GLN A 493 11.98 4.03 6.14
C GLN A 493 12.49 5.43 6.50
N GLY A 494 12.80 5.64 7.79
CA GLY A 494 13.38 6.89 8.29
C GLY A 494 14.90 6.91 8.26
N SER A 495 15.48 8.09 8.50
CA SER A 495 16.93 8.29 8.58
C SER A 495 17.60 7.35 9.58
N ILE A 496 18.68 6.71 9.11
CA ILE A 496 19.60 5.89 9.91
C ILE A 496 20.40 6.75 10.90
N ARG A 497 20.67 8.03 10.57
CA ARG A 497 21.51 8.92 11.39
C ARG A 497 20.87 9.28 12.72
N GLY A 498 19.54 9.33 12.78
CA GLY A 498 18.80 9.52 14.03
C GLY A 498 18.67 8.27 14.90
N ASN A 499 18.90 7.08 14.33
CA ASN A 499 18.64 5.79 14.97
C ASN A 499 19.90 4.93 15.14
N ALA A 500 21.05 5.57 15.43
CA ALA A 500 22.31 4.89 15.74
C ALA A 500 22.76 3.83 14.69
N GLY A 501 22.45 4.00 13.40
CA GLY A 501 22.83 3.02 12.39
C GLY A 501 21.78 1.96 12.07
N LYS A 502 20.65 1.91 12.79
CA LYS A 502 19.62 0.89 12.62
C LYS A 502 18.52 1.31 11.65
N ASN A 503 18.05 0.37 10.82
CA ASN A 503 16.86 0.55 10.01
C ASN A 503 15.63 0.71 10.92
N ALA A 504 14.90 1.82 10.77
CA ALA A 504 13.65 2.07 11.49
C ALA A 504 12.52 2.37 10.51
N ALA A 505 11.34 1.87 10.87
CA ALA A 505 10.10 2.32 10.27
C ALA A 505 9.68 3.63 10.95
N VAL A 506 9.30 4.62 10.16
CA VAL A 506 8.68 5.85 10.65
C VAL A 506 7.20 5.78 10.33
N GLU A 507 6.40 5.99 11.36
CA GLU A 507 4.96 6.15 11.26
C GLU A 507 4.64 7.65 11.32
N ILE A 508 3.88 8.12 10.34
CA ILE A 508 3.21 9.42 10.41
C ILE A 508 1.71 9.19 10.51
N ALA A 509 1.08 9.77 11.54
CA ALA A 509 -0.37 9.74 11.75
C ALA A 509 -0.99 11.12 11.52
N GLY A 510 -2.07 11.19 10.76
CA GLY A 510 -2.83 12.43 10.52
C GLY A 510 -4.28 12.26 10.97
N THR A 511 -4.72 13.12 11.90
CA THR A 511 -6.11 13.17 12.40
C THR A 511 -6.60 14.60 12.63
N LEU A 512 -5.77 15.40 13.31
CA LEU A 512 -5.96 16.83 13.63
C LEU A 512 -4.60 17.56 13.64
N GLY A 513 -3.75 17.17 12.70
CA GLY A 513 -2.32 17.51 12.67
C GLY A 513 -1.46 16.27 12.52
N TRP A 514 -0.27 16.45 11.98
CA TRP A 514 0.68 15.37 11.72
C TRP A 514 1.48 15.04 12.99
N GLN A 515 1.41 13.79 13.42
CA GLN A 515 2.22 13.24 14.51
C GLN A 515 3.15 12.16 13.97
N THR A 516 4.31 12.01 14.59
CA THR A 516 5.32 11.04 14.14
C THR A 516 5.74 10.14 15.27
N LYS A 517 5.94 8.87 14.94
CA LYS A 517 6.49 7.85 15.82
C LYS A 517 7.57 7.08 15.07
N VAL A 518 8.75 6.96 15.68
CA VAL A 518 9.82 6.07 15.18
C VAL A 518 9.60 4.70 15.80
N LEU A 519 9.60 3.67 14.98
CA LEU A 519 9.46 2.29 15.38
C LEU A 519 10.80 1.61 15.11
N GLU A 520 11.55 1.42 16.19
CA GLU A 520 12.82 0.72 16.12
C GLU A 520 12.60 -0.74 15.76
N ILE A 521 13.42 -1.23 14.84
CA ILE A 521 13.53 -2.65 14.56
C ILE A 521 14.55 -3.18 15.55
N GLU A 522 14.08 -3.83 16.60
CA GLU A 522 14.97 -4.60 17.47
C GLU A 522 15.39 -5.85 16.69
N GLU A 523 16.60 -5.83 16.13
CA GLU A 523 17.30 -7.07 15.79
C GLU A 523 17.57 -7.80 17.11
N LEU A 524 16.83 -8.89 17.32
CA LEU A 524 16.99 -9.77 18.48
C LEU A 524 18.17 -10.72 18.31
#